data_AF-A0A161P9I6-F1
#
_entry.id   AF-A0A161P9I6-F1
#
_cell.length_a   1.000
_cell.length_b   1.000
_cell.length_c   1.000
_cell.angle_alpha   90.00
_cell.angle_beta   90.00
_cell.angle_gamma   90.00
#
_symmetry.space_group_name_H-M   'P 1'
#
loop_
_entity.id
_entity.type
_entity.pdbx_description
1 polymer ?
#
loop_
_entity_poly.entity_id
_entity_poly.type
_entity_poly.pdbx_seq_one_letter_code
_entity_poly.pdbx_strand_id
1 'polypeptide(L)'
;MEKVLFLLVVFALFVMLGYWFLTKQYKGLHNKRLLFLPLILCIGFIAGCGSGQESVSIEEMQAENKDLQLSVAEIEEEVEELLSKIEEYEELLDERKELIATQEKEIESLSNEASLEKLEEKDEEIAQLKKEINSNEADLENNNVTIQSLEKQVKKLTEAESTAQVTETSSELETESSCPAGTISINTASFHELQGIHQIGPDRAQQIIDMRSSPFSSYSSLTRISGIGDKRVVEIEQQGIICFD
;
A
#
# COMPACT_ATOMS: atom_id res chain seq x y z
N MET A 1 -25.97 25.00 78.42
CA MET A 1 -24.82 24.73 77.51
C MET A 1 -25.11 23.58 76.56
N GLU A 2 -25.65 22.45 77.02
CA GLU A 2 -26.00 21.29 76.14
C GLU A 2 -26.86 21.63 74.92
N LYS A 3 -27.90 22.46 75.07
CA LYS A 3 -28.80 22.80 73.94
C LYS A 3 -28.12 23.65 72.85
N VAL A 4 -27.17 24.50 73.25
CA VAL A 4 -26.40 25.34 72.32
C VAL A 4 -25.36 24.48 71.59
N LEU A 5 -24.72 23.56 72.30
CA LEU A 5 -23.79 22.59 71.72
C LEU A 5 -24.49 21.68 70.71
N PHE A 6 -25.69 21.19 71.04
CA PHE A 6 -26.49 20.38 70.12
C PHE A 6 -26.85 21.13 68.83
N LEU A 7 -27.26 22.39 68.95
CA LEU A 7 -27.66 23.20 67.80
C LEU A 7 -26.47 23.54 66.88
N LEU A 8 -25.28 23.77 67.45
CA LEU A 8 -24.05 23.97 66.69
C LEU A 8 -23.60 22.70 65.96
N VAL A 9 -23.73 21.53 66.60
CA VAL A 9 -23.41 20.24 65.97
C VAL A 9 -24.36 19.95 64.81
N VAL A 10 -25.66 20.19 64.99
CA VAL A 10 -26.65 20.02 63.91
C VAL A 10 -26.36 20.98 62.74
N PHE A 11 -26.06 22.24 63.02
CA PHE A 11 -25.70 23.22 61.99
C PHE A 11 -24.44 22.80 61.22
N ALA A 12 -23.40 22.33 61.91
CA ALA A 12 -22.18 21.85 61.28
C ALA A 12 -22.43 20.64 60.36
N LEU A 13 -23.33 19.73 60.76
CA LEU A 13 -23.73 18.59 59.92
C LEU A 13 -24.46 19.03 58.65
N PHE A 14 -25.35 20.04 58.72
CA PHE A 14 -26.02 20.58 57.54
C PHE A 14 -25.04 21.28 56.57
N VAL A 15 -24.06 22.01 57.09
CA VAL A 15 -23.00 22.63 56.27
C VAL A 15 -22.13 21.57 55.59
N MET A 16 -21.76 20.51 56.30
CA MET A 16 -20.98 19.39 55.74
C MET A 16 -21.75 18.61 54.68
N LEU A 17 -23.04 18.33 54.91
CA LEU A 17 -23.92 17.66 53.95
C LEU A 17 -24.17 18.54 52.71
N GLY A 18 -24.35 19.85 52.90
CA GLY A 18 -24.45 20.81 51.80
C GLY A 18 -23.19 20.85 50.96
N TYR A 19 -22.02 20.96 51.57
CA TYR A 19 -20.73 20.96 50.88
C TYR A 19 -20.50 19.65 50.09
N TRP A 20 -20.84 18.50 50.68
CA TRP A 20 -20.78 17.21 50.00
C TRP A 20 -21.78 17.12 48.82
N PHE A 21 -22.98 17.68 48.96
CA PHE A 21 -23.99 17.70 47.88
C PHE A 21 -23.57 18.61 46.72
N LEU A 22 -23.04 19.80 47.01
CA LEU A 22 -22.48 20.70 46.00
C LEU A 22 -21.31 20.02 45.27
N THR A 23 -20.36 19.43 45.98
CA THR A 23 -19.21 18.75 45.33
C THR A 23 -19.61 17.52 44.51
N LYS A 24 -20.72 16.85 44.83
CA LYS A 24 -21.25 15.71 44.06
C LYS A 24 -22.00 16.11 42.79
N GLN A 25 -22.76 17.21 42.83
CA GLN A 25 -23.49 17.73 41.65
C GLN A 25 -22.55 18.45 40.67
N TYR A 26 -21.51 19.13 41.17
CA TYR A 26 -20.57 19.90 40.35
C TYR A 26 -19.26 19.14 40.12
N LYS A 27 -19.32 18.00 39.42
CA LYS A 27 -18.14 17.18 39.12
C LYS A 27 -17.27 17.70 37.96
N GLY A 28 -17.50 18.92 37.49
CA GLY A 28 -16.83 19.50 36.31
C GLY A 28 -16.34 20.94 36.44
N LEU A 29 -16.54 21.64 37.57
CA LEU A 29 -16.19 23.06 37.68
C LEU A 29 -15.03 23.27 38.65
N HIS A 30 -13.80 23.17 38.13
CA HIS A 30 -12.56 23.29 38.90
C HIS A 30 -12.17 24.75 39.17
N ASN A 31 -13.11 25.61 39.57
CA ASN A 31 -12.84 27.02 39.86
C ASN A 31 -12.62 27.27 41.36
N LYS A 32 -11.41 27.71 41.70
CA LYS A 32 -10.92 27.99 43.07
C LYS A 32 -11.78 29.00 43.87
N ARG A 33 -12.75 29.66 43.25
CA ARG A 33 -13.63 30.67 43.86
C ARG A 33 -14.78 30.08 44.70
N LEU A 34 -15.18 28.82 44.50
CA LEU A 34 -16.29 28.20 45.25
C LEU A 34 -15.91 27.84 46.71
N LEU A 35 -14.61 27.75 47.00
CA LEU A 35 -14.08 27.44 48.33
C LEU A 35 -14.08 28.64 49.29
N PHE A 36 -14.32 29.86 48.79
CA PHE A 36 -14.32 31.11 49.57
C PHE A 36 -15.70 31.51 50.11
N LEU A 37 -16.78 30.89 49.63
CA LEU A 37 -18.15 31.17 50.09
C LEU A 37 -18.37 30.97 51.62
N PRO A 38 -17.85 29.92 52.27
CA PRO A 38 -18.01 29.76 53.72
C PRO A 38 -17.15 30.74 54.54
N LEU A 39 -16.06 31.27 53.97
CA LEU A 39 -15.17 32.23 54.62
C LEU A 39 -15.84 33.61 54.77
N ILE A 40 -16.59 34.03 53.75
CA ILE A 40 -17.33 35.31 53.72
C ILE A 40 -18.48 35.32 54.74
N LEU A 41 -19.14 34.17 54.94
CA LEU A 41 -20.23 34.02 55.92
C LEU A 41 -19.71 34.07 57.38
N CYS A 42 -18.45 33.67 57.62
CA CYS A 42 -17.82 33.77 58.94
C CYS A 42 -17.42 35.21 59.30
N ILE A 43 -17.02 36.03 58.32
CA ILE A 43 -16.63 37.44 58.55
C ILE A 43 -17.85 38.30 58.92
N GLY A 44 -19.02 38.00 58.36
CA GLY A 44 -20.27 38.70 58.70
C GLY A 44 -20.73 38.52 60.16
N PHE A 45 -20.27 37.47 60.86
CA PHE A 45 -20.63 37.22 62.26
C PHE A 45 -19.71 37.97 63.25
N ILE A 46 -18.52 38.41 62.81
CA ILE A 46 -17.54 39.11 63.67
C ILE A 46 -17.72 40.64 63.59
N ALA A 47 -18.31 41.18 62.51
CA ALA A 47 -18.54 42.61 62.33
C ALA A 47 -19.73 43.19 63.13
N GLY A 48 -20.43 42.38 63.94
CA GLY A 48 -21.55 42.82 64.79
C GLY A 48 -21.16 43.60 66.05
N CYS A 49 -19.87 43.87 66.29
CA CYS A 49 -19.40 44.65 67.44
C CYS A 49 -18.16 45.47 67.04
N GLY A 50 -18.36 46.71 66.58
CA GLY A 50 -17.24 47.63 66.34
C GLY A 50 -17.68 48.93 65.70
N SER A 51 -18.01 49.93 66.51
CA SER A 51 -18.19 51.31 66.08
C SER A 51 -16.82 51.94 65.79
N GLY A 52 -16.55 52.25 64.52
CA GLY A 52 -15.32 52.93 64.09
C GLY A 52 -15.32 53.12 62.57
N GLN A 53 -15.87 54.25 62.14
CA GLN A 53 -16.09 54.63 60.75
C GLN A 53 -14.80 55.22 60.15
N GLU A 54 -14.19 54.51 59.20
CA GLU A 54 -13.23 55.07 58.25
C GLU A 54 -13.96 55.09 56.89
N SER A 55 -14.54 56.24 56.56
CA SER A 55 -15.35 56.41 55.34
C SER A 55 -14.43 56.54 54.13
N VAL A 56 -14.06 55.40 53.54
CA VAL A 56 -13.71 55.33 52.12
C VAL A 56 -14.87 55.95 51.34
N SER A 57 -14.59 56.97 50.53
CA SER A 57 -15.61 57.72 49.79
C SER A 57 -16.39 56.77 48.90
N ILE A 58 -17.69 56.68 49.14
CA ILE A 58 -18.65 55.85 48.39
C ILE A 58 -18.53 56.09 46.87
N GLU A 59 -18.11 57.30 46.45
CA GLU A 59 -17.87 57.65 45.04
C GLU A 59 -16.72 56.86 44.39
N GLU A 60 -15.62 56.59 45.09
CA GLU A 60 -14.50 55.81 44.54
C GLU A 60 -14.91 54.34 44.34
N MET A 61 -15.61 53.76 45.31
CA MET A 61 -16.18 52.41 45.19
C MET A 61 -17.24 52.30 44.09
N GLN A 62 -17.99 53.38 43.83
CA GLN A 62 -18.96 53.43 42.74
C GLN A 62 -18.27 53.56 41.37
N ALA A 63 -17.16 54.27 41.29
CA ALA A 63 -16.36 54.37 40.07
C ALA A 63 -15.69 53.02 39.73
N GLU A 64 -15.08 52.35 40.71
CA GLU A 64 -14.47 51.03 40.53
C GLU A 64 -15.52 49.96 40.17
N ASN A 65 -16.72 49.99 40.79
CA ASN A 65 -17.81 49.10 40.38
C ASN A 65 -18.29 49.35 38.96
N LYS A 66 -18.29 50.61 38.50
CA LYS A 66 -18.69 50.95 37.13
C LYS A 66 -17.66 50.46 36.11
N ASP A 67 -16.38 50.60 36.42
CA ASP A 67 -15.28 50.10 35.58
C ASP A 67 -15.31 48.56 35.49
N LEU A 68 -15.51 47.89 36.63
CA LEU A 68 -15.73 46.44 36.69
C LEU A 68 -16.93 46.02 35.84
N GLN A 69 -18.07 46.71 35.94
CA GLN A 69 -19.25 46.42 35.10
C GLN A 69 -18.96 46.56 33.60
N LEU A 70 -18.12 47.53 33.22
CA LEU A 70 -17.72 47.75 31.83
C LEU A 70 -16.84 46.60 31.33
N SER A 71 -15.87 46.16 32.14
CA SER A 71 -15.04 45.00 31.83
C SER A 71 -15.82 43.69 31.77
N VAL A 72 -16.86 43.54 32.60
CA VAL A 72 -17.75 42.37 32.57
C VAL A 72 -18.54 42.34 31.27
N ALA A 73 -19.08 43.49 30.84
CA ALA A 73 -19.80 43.57 29.58
C ALA A 73 -18.92 43.23 28.36
N GLU A 74 -17.67 43.69 28.36
CA GLU A 74 -16.70 43.35 27.31
C GLU A 74 -16.38 41.84 27.28
N ILE A 75 -16.20 41.23 28.45
CA ILE A 75 -15.99 39.77 28.56
C ILE A 75 -17.25 39.00 28.12
N GLU A 76 -18.44 39.48 28.44
CA GLU A 76 -19.70 38.85 28.02
C GLU A 76 -19.84 38.86 26.49
N GLU A 77 -19.44 39.95 25.82
CA GLU A 77 -19.42 40.04 24.36
C GLU A 77 -18.39 39.06 23.74
N GLU A 78 -17.19 38.96 24.29
CA GLU A 78 -16.19 37.97 23.86
C GLU A 78 -16.68 36.52 24.04
N VAL A 79 -17.39 36.24 25.14
CA VAL A 79 -17.97 34.91 25.40
C VAL A 79 -19.05 34.60 24.37
N GLU A 80 -19.91 35.56 24.02
CA GLU A 80 -20.96 35.36 23.02
C GLU A 80 -20.37 35.09 21.62
N GLU A 81 -19.31 35.82 21.24
CA GLU A 81 -18.58 35.57 19.99
C GLU A 81 -17.94 34.16 19.97
N LEU A 82 -17.32 33.74 21.08
CA LEU A 82 -16.72 32.41 21.19
C LEU A 82 -17.76 31.29 21.14
N LEU A 83 -18.93 31.48 21.76
CA LEU A 83 -20.03 30.51 21.68
C LEU A 83 -20.53 30.34 20.26
N SER A 84 -20.66 31.43 19.50
CA SER A 84 -21.03 31.37 18.08
C SER A 84 -20.00 30.58 17.25
N LYS A 85 -18.69 30.78 17.50
CA LYS A 85 -17.63 30.02 16.82
C LYS A 85 -17.64 28.54 17.19
N ILE A 86 -17.96 28.20 18.43
CA ILE A 86 -18.06 26.80 18.87
C ILE A 86 -19.19 26.11 18.12
N GLU A 87 -20.35 26.73 18.00
CA GLU A 87 -21.49 26.19 17.25
C GLU A 87 -21.14 25.94 15.78
N GLU A 88 -20.47 26.89 15.13
CA GLU A 88 -19.97 26.74 13.76
C GLU A 88 -18.99 25.56 13.62
N TYR A 89 -18.04 25.42 14.55
CA TYR A 89 -17.09 24.31 14.52
C TYR A 89 -17.73 22.95 14.80
N GLU A 90 -18.77 22.89 15.63
CA GLU A 90 -19.52 21.66 15.88
C GLU A 90 -20.25 21.18 14.61
N GLU A 91 -20.88 22.10 13.87
CA GLU A 91 -21.53 21.79 12.59
C GLU A 91 -20.52 21.27 11.55
N LEU A 92 -19.37 21.93 11.42
CA LEU A 92 -18.28 21.51 10.53
C LEU A 92 -17.69 20.14 10.91
N LEU A 93 -17.63 19.82 12.19
CA LEU A 93 -17.14 18.51 12.66
C LEU A 93 -18.10 17.40 12.28
N ASP A 94 -19.40 17.63 12.34
CA ASP A 94 -20.40 16.63 11.98
C ASP A 94 -20.44 16.38 10.46
N GLU A 95 -20.34 17.43 9.64
CA GLU A 95 -20.20 17.28 8.18
C GLU A 95 -18.94 16.47 7.82
N ARG A 96 -17.79 16.79 8.46
CA ARG A 96 -16.54 16.05 8.21
C ARG A 96 -16.61 14.59 8.65
N LYS A 97 -17.29 14.27 9.75
CA LYS A 97 -17.49 12.88 10.19
C LYS A 97 -18.31 12.09 9.18
N GLU A 98 -19.36 12.68 8.62
CA GLU A 98 -20.18 12.04 7.59
C GLU A 98 -19.38 11.77 6.31
N LEU A 99 -18.54 12.74 5.90
CA LEU A 99 -17.64 12.57 4.76
C LEU A 99 -16.65 11.43 4.99
N ILE A 100 -16.02 11.36 6.16
CA ILE A 100 -15.10 10.27 6.53
C ILE A 100 -15.82 8.93 6.46
N ALA A 101 -17.02 8.82 7.06
CA ALA A 101 -17.80 7.58 7.03
C ALA A 101 -18.17 7.14 5.61
N THR A 102 -18.38 8.09 4.70
CA THR A 102 -18.64 7.80 3.28
C THR A 102 -17.38 7.30 2.58
N GLN A 103 -16.24 7.98 2.80
CA GLN A 103 -14.96 7.57 2.22
C GLN A 103 -14.49 6.21 2.73
N GLU A 104 -14.70 5.90 4.01
CA GLU A 104 -14.37 4.60 4.58
C GLU A 104 -15.16 3.46 3.89
N LYS A 105 -16.45 3.67 3.61
CA LYS A 105 -17.27 2.71 2.85
C LYS A 105 -16.78 2.53 1.42
N GLU A 106 -16.39 3.62 0.77
CA GLU A 106 -15.83 3.57 -0.59
C GLU A 106 -14.52 2.78 -0.63
N ILE A 107 -13.61 3.04 0.31
CA ILE A 107 -12.35 2.29 0.47
C ILE A 107 -12.63 0.80 0.70
N GLU A 108 -13.60 0.46 1.54
CA GLU A 108 -13.98 -0.94 1.81
C GLU A 108 -14.51 -1.64 0.54
N SER A 109 -15.36 -0.96 -0.24
CA SER A 109 -15.87 -1.50 -1.50
C SER A 109 -14.76 -1.76 -2.52
N LEU A 110 -13.86 -0.78 -2.72
CA LEU A 110 -12.71 -0.90 -3.63
C LEU A 110 -11.73 -1.98 -3.17
N SER A 111 -11.51 -2.12 -1.86
CA SER A 111 -10.67 -3.18 -1.28
C SER A 111 -11.21 -4.57 -1.60
N ASN A 112 -12.52 -4.77 -1.48
CA ASN A 112 -13.18 -6.05 -1.73
C ASN A 112 -13.21 -6.38 -3.23
N GLU A 113 -13.54 -5.40 -4.07
CA GLU A 113 -13.65 -5.57 -5.53
C GLU A 113 -12.27 -5.80 -6.19
N ALA A 114 -11.21 -5.17 -5.67
CA ALA A 114 -9.85 -5.36 -6.21
C ALA A 114 -9.23 -6.72 -5.88
N SER A 115 -9.63 -7.36 -4.79
CA SER A 115 -8.86 -8.45 -4.18
C SER A 115 -9.47 -9.84 -4.31
N LEU A 116 -10.79 -9.97 -4.47
CA LEU A 116 -11.43 -11.30 -4.46
C LEU A 116 -11.67 -11.85 -5.88
N GLU A 117 -12.34 -11.10 -6.75
CA GLU A 117 -12.80 -11.59 -8.05
C GLU A 117 -11.62 -11.92 -8.98
N LYS A 118 -10.61 -11.04 -9.04
CA LYS A 118 -9.40 -11.28 -9.84
C LYS A 118 -8.54 -12.41 -9.30
N LEU A 119 -8.62 -12.70 -8.00
CA LEU A 119 -7.83 -13.76 -7.38
C LEU A 119 -8.48 -15.13 -7.64
N GLU A 120 -9.81 -15.20 -7.53
CA GLU A 120 -10.58 -16.40 -7.84
C GLU A 120 -10.47 -16.78 -9.33
N GLU A 121 -10.55 -15.81 -10.24
CA GLU A 121 -10.34 -16.03 -11.68
C GLU A 121 -8.94 -16.60 -11.96
N LYS A 122 -7.91 -16.05 -11.30
CA LYS A 122 -6.53 -16.51 -11.44
C LYS A 122 -6.30 -17.89 -10.83
N ASP A 123 -6.95 -18.20 -9.72
CA ASP A 123 -6.89 -19.52 -9.10
C ASP A 123 -7.54 -20.59 -9.98
N GLU A 124 -8.64 -20.26 -10.67
CA GLU A 124 -9.29 -21.15 -11.63
C GLU A 124 -8.40 -21.37 -12.87
N GLU A 125 -7.78 -20.31 -13.41
CA GLU A 125 -6.82 -20.40 -14.52
C GLU A 125 -5.62 -21.30 -14.14
N ILE A 126 -5.07 -21.13 -12.94
CA ILE A 126 -3.98 -21.96 -12.41
C ILE A 126 -4.42 -23.43 -12.29
N ALA A 127 -5.65 -23.69 -11.84
CA ALA A 127 -6.18 -25.05 -11.72
C ALA A 127 -6.30 -25.75 -13.08
N GLN A 128 -6.72 -25.02 -14.12
CA GLN A 128 -6.80 -25.54 -15.49
C GLN A 128 -5.40 -25.85 -16.05
N LEU A 129 -4.45 -24.92 -15.91
CA LEU A 129 -3.07 -25.13 -16.36
C LEU A 129 -2.40 -26.33 -15.68
N LYS A 130 -2.61 -26.51 -14.37
CA LYS A 130 -2.10 -27.69 -13.65
C LYS A 130 -2.65 -29.01 -14.20
N LYS A 131 -3.92 -29.03 -14.60
CA LYS A 131 -4.54 -30.21 -15.22
C LYS A 131 -3.91 -30.51 -16.59
N GLU A 132 -3.66 -29.48 -17.38
CA GLU A 132 -3.02 -29.62 -18.69
C GLU A 132 -1.57 -30.10 -18.57
N ILE A 133 -0.79 -29.54 -17.64
CA ILE A 133 0.57 -29.99 -17.34
C ILE A 133 0.59 -31.49 -16.99
N ASN A 134 -0.28 -31.94 -16.09
CA ASN A 134 -0.35 -33.36 -15.73
C ASN A 134 -0.70 -34.26 -16.93
N SER A 135 -1.56 -33.80 -17.84
CA SER A 135 -1.87 -34.54 -19.07
C SER A 135 -0.65 -34.64 -19.97
N ASN A 136 0.03 -33.52 -20.20
CA ASN A 136 1.21 -33.45 -21.05
C ASN A 136 2.37 -34.27 -20.47
N GLU A 137 2.56 -34.26 -19.15
CA GLU A 137 3.56 -35.10 -18.47
C GLU A 137 3.28 -36.59 -18.68
N ALA A 138 2.01 -37.01 -18.61
CA ALA A 138 1.63 -38.40 -18.87
C ALA A 138 1.90 -38.81 -20.33
N ASP A 139 1.62 -37.91 -21.28
CA ASP A 139 1.90 -38.14 -22.70
C ASP A 139 3.40 -38.19 -22.98
N LEU A 140 4.20 -37.35 -22.30
CA LEU A 140 5.65 -37.32 -22.43
C LEU A 140 6.28 -38.62 -21.92
N GLU A 141 5.76 -39.19 -20.83
CA GLU A 141 6.20 -40.49 -20.33
C GLU A 141 5.87 -41.63 -21.32
N ASN A 142 4.65 -41.64 -21.87
CA ASN A 142 4.24 -42.63 -22.88
C ASN A 142 5.10 -42.55 -24.15
N ASN A 143 5.41 -41.33 -24.58
CA ASN A 143 6.27 -41.09 -25.74
C ASN A 143 7.70 -41.57 -25.47
N ASN A 144 8.26 -41.31 -24.29
CA ASN A 144 9.58 -41.82 -23.90
C ASN A 144 9.66 -43.35 -23.93
N VAL A 145 8.64 -44.05 -23.39
CA VAL A 145 8.57 -45.51 -23.45
C VAL A 145 8.51 -46.00 -24.91
N THR A 146 7.76 -45.31 -25.76
CA THR A 146 7.63 -45.64 -27.17
C THR A 146 8.97 -45.45 -27.91
N ILE A 147 9.67 -44.35 -27.65
CA ILE A 147 11.01 -44.09 -28.20
C ILE A 147 11.98 -45.20 -27.81
N GLN A 148 12.05 -45.59 -26.53
CA GLN A 148 12.92 -46.68 -26.08
C GLN A 148 12.63 -48.01 -26.79
N SER A 149 11.35 -48.32 -27.01
CA SER A 149 10.94 -49.51 -27.76
C SER A 149 11.38 -49.44 -29.22
N LEU A 150 11.21 -48.28 -29.87
CA LEU A 150 11.61 -48.06 -31.25
C LEU A 150 13.14 -48.12 -31.40
N GLU A 151 13.89 -47.49 -30.50
CA GLU A 151 15.36 -47.57 -30.47
C GLU A 151 15.85 -49.01 -30.37
N LYS A 152 15.20 -49.84 -29.52
CA LYS A 152 15.51 -51.26 -29.40
C LYS A 152 15.20 -52.03 -30.69
N GLN A 153 14.12 -51.68 -31.38
CA GLN A 153 13.77 -52.27 -32.68
C GLN A 153 14.78 -51.87 -33.77
N VAL A 154 15.15 -50.59 -33.85
CA VAL A 154 16.17 -50.08 -34.77
C VAL A 154 17.51 -50.77 -34.52
N LYS A 155 17.93 -50.92 -33.27
CA LYS A 155 19.16 -51.65 -32.91
C LYS A 155 19.12 -53.10 -33.38
N LYS A 156 17.99 -53.79 -33.20
CA LYS A 156 17.83 -55.18 -33.65
C LYS A 156 17.86 -55.30 -35.18
N LEU A 157 17.29 -54.34 -35.91
CA LEU A 157 17.28 -54.31 -37.36
C LEU A 157 18.68 -54.00 -37.93
N THR A 158 19.38 -53.03 -37.35
CA THR A 158 20.76 -52.66 -37.73
C THR A 158 21.78 -53.76 -37.42
N GLU A 159 21.62 -54.49 -36.31
CA GLU A 159 22.44 -55.69 -36.01
C GLU A 159 22.12 -56.86 -36.96
N ALA A 160 20.87 -56.99 -37.43
CA ALA A 160 20.47 -58.00 -38.41
C ALA A 160 20.99 -57.68 -39.83
N GLU A 161 21.10 -56.40 -40.19
CA GLU A 161 21.73 -55.92 -41.41
C GLU A 161 23.26 -56.14 -41.40
N SER A 162 23.91 -56.16 -40.23
CA SER A 162 25.36 -56.40 -40.11
C SER A 162 25.83 -57.84 -40.43
N THR A 163 24.93 -58.81 -40.69
CA THR A 163 25.31 -60.18 -41.12
C THR A 163 25.04 -60.44 -42.61
N ALA A 164 24.47 -59.48 -43.33
CA ALA A 164 24.27 -59.59 -44.77
C ALA A 164 24.66 -58.26 -45.44
N GLN A 165 25.77 -58.32 -46.19
CA GLN A 165 26.13 -57.38 -47.25
C GLN A 165 27.14 -56.29 -46.86
N VAL A 166 28.40 -56.64 -47.14
CA VAL A 166 29.46 -55.73 -47.58
C VAL A 166 28.94 -54.88 -48.76
N THR A 167 29.41 -53.64 -48.78
CA THR A 167 29.49 -52.65 -49.88
C THR A 167 28.38 -51.59 -50.00
N GLU A 168 28.87 -50.34 -49.93
CA GLU A 168 28.31 -49.04 -50.34
C GLU A 168 27.40 -48.33 -49.31
N THR A 169 27.95 -47.52 -48.39
CA THR A 169 28.31 -46.09 -48.58
C THR A 169 27.18 -45.24 -49.15
N SER A 170 26.48 -44.53 -48.25
CA SER A 170 25.74 -43.31 -48.54
C SER A 170 25.57 -42.56 -47.21
N SER A 171 26.43 -41.58 -46.95
CA SER A 171 26.18 -40.17 -47.30
C SER A 171 25.39 -39.49 -46.19
N GLU A 172 26.09 -39.30 -45.08
CA GLU A 172 25.88 -38.16 -44.20
C GLU A 172 26.04 -36.91 -45.07
N LEU A 173 24.94 -36.16 -45.26
CA LEU A 173 24.97 -34.87 -45.92
C LEU A 173 25.71 -33.91 -44.99
N GLU A 174 27.04 -33.95 -45.05
CA GLU A 174 27.86 -32.79 -44.77
C GLU A 174 27.48 -31.72 -45.80
N THR A 175 26.52 -30.87 -45.42
CA THR A 175 26.47 -29.52 -46.00
C THR A 175 27.82 -28.90 -45.68
N GLU A 176 28.63 -28.71 -46.71
CA GLU A 176 29.89 -27.98 -46.60
C GLU A 176 29.62 -26.64 -45.90
N SER A 177 30.03 -26.57 -44.64
CA SER A 177 30.00 -25.34 -43.87
C SER A 177 30.96 -24.35 -44.53
N SER A 178 30.42 -23.41 -45.30
CA SER A 178 31.16 -22.27 -45.85
C SER A 178 31.66 -21.32 -44.75
N CYS A 179 31.19 -21.52 -43.52
CA CYS A 179 31.53 -20.72 -42.36
C CYS A 179 32.74 -21.26 -41.58
N PRO A 180 33.64 -20.39 -41.11
CA PRO A 180 34.73 -20.78 -40.23
C PRO A 180 34.24 -21.42 -38.93
N ALA A 181 34.98 -22.40 -38.42
CA ALA A 181 34.69 -23.02 -37.13
C ALA A 181 34.62 -21.97 -36.00
N GLY A 182 33.59 -22.07 -35.16
CA GLY A 182 33.35 -21.11 -34.08
C GLY A 182 32.55 -19.86 -34.47
N THR A 183 32.06 -19.79 -35.71
CA THR A 183 31.08 -18.77 -36.14
C THR A 183 29.68 -19.36 -36.23
N ILE A 184 28.68 -18.49 -36.14
CA ILE A 184 27.26 -18.82 -36.24
C ILE A 184 26.80 -18.41 -37.65
N SER A 185 26.35 -19.38 -38.44
CA SER A 185 25.70 -19.07 -39.72
C SER A 185 24.34 -18.42 -39.48
N ILE A 186 24.14 -17.20 -39.94
CA ILE A 186 22.85 -16.53 -39.78
C ILE A 186 21.73 -17.20 -40.59
N ASN A 187 22.04 -17.78 -41.76
CA ASN A 187 21.02 -18.35 -42.65
C ASN A 187 20.71 -19.83 -42.36
N THR A 188 21.55 -20.55 -41.60
CA THR A 188 21.32 -21.98 -41.31
C THR A 188 21.35 -22.36 -39.82
N ALA A 189 21.91 -21.55 -38.91
CA ALA A 189 22.00 -21.90 -37.49
C ALA A 189 20.64 -22.19 -36.83
N SER A 190 20.63 -22.99 -35.78
CA SER A 190 19.44 -23.30 -35.00
C SER A 190 18.94 -22.09 -34.19
N PHE A 191 17.69 -22.17 -33.71
CA PHE A 191 17.09 -21.15 -32.85
C PHE A 191 17.91 -20.87 -31.58
N HIS A 192 18.53 -21.89 -30.99
CA HIS A 192 19.36 -21.73 -29.80
C HIS A 192 20.71 -21.10 -30.11
N GLU A 193 21.35 -21.47 -31.22
CA GLU A 193 22.62 -20.88 -31.65
C GLU A 193 22.47 -19.39 -31.97
N LEU A 194 21.37 -18.98 -32.61
CA LEU A 194 21.09 -17.57 -32.90
C LEU A 194 21.00 -16.69 -31.64
N GLN A 195 20.48 -17.23 -30.54
CA GLN A 195 20.40 -16.53 -29.26
C GLN A 195 21.76 -16.34 -28.58
N GLY A 196 22.81 -17.01 -29.06
CA GLY A 196 24.18 -16.78 -28.63
C GLY A 196 24.76 -15.44 -29.10
N ILE A 197 24.11 -14.78 -30.08
CA ILE A 197 24.54 -13.49 -30.61
C ILE A 197 24.05 -12.37 -29.67
N HIS A 198 24.96 -11.55 -29.14
CA HIS A 198 24.56 -10.41 -28.32
C HIS A 198 23.64 -9.46 -29.10
N GLN A 199 22.59 -8.95 -28.42
CA GLN A 199 21.41 -8.25 -28.99
C GLN A 199 20.34 -9.12 -29.67
N ILE A 200 20.55 -10.44 -29.83
CA ILE A 200 19.56 -11.38 -30.37
C ILE A 200 18.97 -12.22 -29.23
N GLY A 201 17.75 -11.86 -28.80
CA GLY A 201 16.95 -12.66 -27.89
C GLY A 201 15.93 -13.56 -28.62
N PRO A 202 15.09 -14.32 -27.90
CA PRO A 202 14.11 -15.25 -28.48
C PRO A 202 13.29 -14.66 -29.62
N ASP A 203 12.72 -13.46 -29.42
CA ASP A 203 11.87 -12.79 -30.41
C ASP A 203 12.62 -12.44 -31.70
N ARG A 204 13.92 -12.10 -31.60
CA ARG A 204 14.74 -11.75 -32.76
C ARG A 204 15.29 -12.99 -33.45
N ALA A 205 15.61 -14.04 -32.68
CA ALA A 205 16.01 -15.33 -33.23
C ALA A 205 14.88 -15.92 -34.09
N GLN A 206 13.63 -15.83 -33.63
CA GLN A 206 12.48 -16.28 -34.42
C GLN A 206 12.32 -15.44 -35.70
N GLN A 207 12.41 -14.11 -35.60
CA GLN A 207 12.35 -13.23 -36.79
C GLN A 207 13.44 -13.56 -37.81
N ILE A 208 14.66 -13.86 -37.36
CA ILE A 208 15.76 -14.27 -38.26
C ILE A 208 15.37 -15.54 -39.02
N ILE A 209 14.84 -16.57 -38.33
CA ILE A 209 14.40 -17.82 -38.95
C ILE A 209 13.31 -17.57 -39.98
N ASP A 210 12.30 -16.77 -39.62
CA ASP A 210 11.17 -16.44 -40.50
C ASP A 210 11.63 -15.68 -41.75
N MET A 211 12.69 -14.87 -41.63
CA MET A 211 13.26 -14.07 -42.71
C MET A 211 14.23 -14.84 -43.63
N ARG A 212 14.57 -16.10 -43.35
CA ARG A 212 15.54 -16.89 -44.16
C ARG A 212 15.12 -17.11 -45.61
N SER A 213 13.83 -16.94 -45.92
CA SER A 213 13.35 -16.89 -47.30
C SER A 213 14.05 -15.80 -48.14
N SER A 214 14.58 -14.76 -47.48
CA SER A 214 15.46 -13.74 -48.06
C SER A 214 16.79 -13.70 -47.28
N PRO A 215 17.83 -14.42 -47.77
CA PRO A 215 19.09 -14.57 -47.04
C PRO A 215 19.73 -13.25 -46.63
N PHE A 216 20.38 -13.26 -45.47
CA PHE A 216 21.21 -12.16 -45.01
C PHE A 216 22.59 -12.29 -45.66
N SER A 217 23.06 -11.22 -46.30
CA SER A 217 24.36 -11.20 -46.98
C SER A 217 25.38 -10.27 -46.32
N SER A 218 24.95 -9.47 -45.34
CA SER A 218 25.82 -8.53 -44.63
C SER A 218 25.18 -8.08 -43.32
N TYR A 219 25.98 -7.45 -42.44
CA TYR A 219 25.49 -6.82 -41.22
C TYR A 219 24.42 -5.75 -41.48
N SER A 220 24.50 -5.02 -42.61
CA SER A 220 23.46 -4.05 -42.99
C SER A 220 22.08 -4.69 -43.17
N SER A 221 22.01 -5.95 -43.61
CA SER A 221 20.77 -6.70 -43.80
C SER A 221 20.06 -7.03 -42.48
N LEU A 222 20.76 -6.94 -41.33
CA LEU A 222 20.18 -7.16 -40.00
C LEU A 222 19.22 -6.03 -39.59
N THR A 223 19.33 -4.85 -40.20
CA THR A 223 18.40 -3.72 -39.94
C THR A 223 16.95 -4.01 -40.31
N ARG A 224 16.71 -5.05 -41.12
CA ARG A 224 15.35 -5.53 -41.44
C ARG A 224 14.64 -6.15 -40.23
N ILE A 225 15.39 -6.61 -39.24
CA ILE A 225 14.85 -7.26 -38.04
C ILE A 225 14.29 -6.18 -37.11
N SER A 226 13.06 -6.37 -36.65
CA SER A 226 12.39 -5.38 -35.80
C SER A 226 13.18 -5.17 -34.49
N GLY A 227 13.51 -3.91 -34.25
CA GLY A 227 14.31 -3.50 -33.09
C GLY A 227 15.82 -3.70 -33.26
N ILE A 228 16.34 -3.99 -34.45
CA ILE A 228 17.77 -3.89 -34.74
C ILE A 228 18.00 -2.64 -35.58
N GLY A 229 18.49 -1.57 -34.95
CA GLY A 229 18.94 -0.35 -35.64
C GLY A 229 20.47 -0.30 -35.74
N ASP A 230 20.99 0.69 -36.46
CA ASP A 230 22.43 0.83 -36.79
C ASP A 230 23.36 0.66 -35.58
N LYS A 231 23.00 1.21 -34.41
CA LYS A 231 23.79 1.05 -33.18
C LYS A 231 23.96 -0.41 -32.77
N ARG A 232 22.87 -1.20 -32.84
CA ARG A 232 22.89 -2.63 -32.49
C ARG A 232 23.60 -3.45 -33.56
N VAL A 233 23.50 -3.05 -34.83
CA VAL A 233 24.26 -3.68 -35.91
C VAL A 233 25.76 -3.55 -35.66
N VAL A 234 26.23 -2.37 -35.24
CA VAL A 234 27.65 -2.15 -34.90
C VAL A 234 28.08 -3.03 -33.72
N GLU A 235 27.26 -3.14 -32.67
CA GLU A 235 27.55 -4.04 -31.53
C GLU A 235 27.56 -5.52 -31.93
N ILE A 236 26.72 -5.91 -32.89
CA ILE A 236 26.68 -7.27 -33.45
C ILE A 236 27.95 -7.53 -34.27
N GLU A 237 28.33 -6.61 -35.14
CA GLU A 237 29.52 -6.71 -35.98
C GLU A 237 30.82 -6.79 -35.16
N GLN A 238 30.90 -6.04 -34.06
CA GLN A 238 32.05 -6.06 -33.15
C GLN A 238 32.33 -7.43 -32.51
N GLN A 239 31.33 -8.32 -32.43
CA GLN A 239 31.56 -9.67 -31.92
C GLN A 239 32.34 -10.54 -32.91
N GLY A 240 32.21 -10.30 -34.23
CA GLY A 240 32.90 -11.06 -35.26
C GLY A 240 32.54 -12.56 -35.30
N ILE A 241 31.43 -12.96 -34.69
CA ILE A 241 30.99 -14.36 -34.58
C ILE A 241 29.97 -14.75 -35.65
N ILE A 242 29.49 -13.82 -36.48
CA ILE A 242 28.50 -14.11 -37.52
C ILE A 242 29.19 -14.44 -38.83
N CYS A 243 28.71 -15.49 -39.48
CA CYS A 243 29.03 -15.81 -40.86
C CYS A 243 27.78 -15.70 -41.75
N PHE A 244 27.98 -15.24 -42.99
CA PHE A 244 26.96 -15.15 -44.03
C PHE A 244 27.29 -16.21 -45.10
N ASP A 245 26.51 -17.29 -45.12
CA ASP A 245 26.57 -18.42 -46.05
C ASP A 245 25.61 -18.28 -47.23
#